data_AF-A0A0J6SP71-F1
#
_entry.id   AF-A0A0J6SP71-F1
#
_cell.length_a   1.000
_cell.length_b   1.000
_cell.length_c   1.000
_cell.angle_alpha   90.00
_cell.angle_beta   90.00
_cell.angle_gamma   90.00
#
_symmetry.space_group_name_H-M   'P 1'
#
loop_
_entity.id
_entity.type
_entity.pdbx_description
1 polymer ?
#
loop_
_entity_poly.entity_id
_entity_poly.type
_entity_poly.pdbx_seq_one_letter_code
_entity_poly.pdbx_strand_id
1 'polypeptide(L)' 'MPEDAAWHQDPPWRQDLDALNALLQASRPRGPSRAQIAALIEAEAPGAVPAAARARIAERLARILAQATDRG' A
#
# COMPACT_ATOMS: atom_id res chain seq x y z
N MET A 1 49.63 5.45 11.87
CA MET A 1 48.45 5.34 12.74
C MET A 1 47.25 5.03 11.85
N PRO A 2 46.53 3.91 12.04
CA PRO A 2 45.31 3.62 11.29
C PRO A 2 44.10 3.94 12.17
N GLU A 3 43.77 5.21 12.33
CA GLU A 3 42.67 5.66 13.21
C GLU A 3 41.48 6.28 12.43
N ASP A 4 41.55 6.29 11.10
CA ASP A 4 40.51 6.87 10.25
C ASP A 4 39.40 5.88 9.83
N ALA A 5 39.50 4.60 10.18
CA ALA A 5 38.62 3.56 9.62
C ALA A 5 37.23 3.45 10.27
N ALA A 6 36.95 4.16 11.37
CA ALA A 6 35.71 3.98 12.13
C ALA A 6 34.53 4.86 11.68
N TRP A 7 34.73 5.86 10.83
CA TRP A 7 33.71 6.86 10.48
C TRP A 7 32.68 6.41 9.42
N HIS A 8 32.80 5.18 8.92
CA HIS A 8 31.94 4.64 7.86
C HIS A 8 30.89 3.63 8.34
N GLN A 9 30.78 3.38 9.65
CA GLN A 9 29.70 2.53 10.15
C GLN A 9 28.44 3.36 10.32
N ASP A 10 27.42 3.00 9.54
CA ASP A 10 26.08 3.55 9.74
C ASP A 10 25.67 3.33 11.20
N PRO A 11 25.19 4.38 11.90
CA PRO A 11 24.81 4.25 13.29
C PRO A 11 23.74 3.16 13.49
N PRO A 12 23.81 2.34 14.55
CA PRO A 12 22.88 1.24 14.77
C PRO A 12 21.41 1.68 14.83
N TRP A 13 21.13 2.93 15.25
CA TRP A 13 19.79 3.50 15.25
C TRP A 13 19.15 3.63 13.85
N ARG A 14 19.94 3.68 12.77
CA ARG A 14 19.39 3.71 11.40
C ARG A 14 18.72 2.38 11.05
N GLN A 15 19.33 1.26 11.45
CA GLN A 15 18.77 -0.07 11.23
C GLN A 15 17.45 -0.26 11.99
N ASP A 16 17.39 0.27 13.22
CA ASP A 16 16.16 0.25 14.02
C ASP A 16 15.04 1.07 13.36
N LEU A 17 15.36 2.22 12.74
CA LEU A 17 14.38 3.02 11.99
C LEU A 17 13.89 2.31 10.71
N ASP A 18 14.78 1.64 9.98
CA ASP A 18 14.38 0.86 8.80
C ASP A 18 13.49 -0.33 9.19
N ALA A 19 13.80 -1.01 10.29
CA ALA A 19 12.98 -2.08 10.84
C ALA A 19 11.60 -1.57 11.29
N LEU A 20 11.56 -0.41 11.96
CA LEU A 20 10.30 0.24 12.33
C LEU A 20 9.49 0.63 11.10
N ASN A 21 10.11 1.20 10.08
CA ASN A 21 9.44 1.56 8.83
C ASN A 21 8.86 0.31 8.15
N ALA A 22 9.61 -0.79 8.07
CA ALA A 22 9.12 -2.05 7.51
C ALA A 22 7.90 -2.60 8.28
N LEU A 23 7.91 -2.52 9.61
CA LEU A 23 6.76 -2.92 10.45
C LEU A 23 5.54 -2.02 10.22
N LEU A 24 5.75 -0.71 10.09
CA LEU A 24 4.68 0.24 9.79
C LEU A 24 4.08 0.00 8.40
N GLN A 25 4.90 -0.25 7.38
CA GLN A 25 4.41 -0.61 6.04
C GLN A 25 3.68 -1.95 6.03
N ALA A 26 4.15 -2.94 6.80
CA ALA A 26 3.48 -4.23 6.94
C ALA A 26 2.14 -4.14 7.68
N SER A 27 2.04 -3.20 8.62
CA SER A 27 0.83 -2.95 9.42
C SER A 27 -0.20 -2.06 8.71
N ARG A 28 0.18 -1.38 7.62
CA ARG A 28 -0.77 -0.59 6.83
C ARG A 28 -1.87 -1.50 6.31
N PRO A 29 -3.16 -1.15 6.54
CA PRO A 29 -4.26 -1.92 5.99
C PRO A 29 -4.09 -1.99 4.48
N ARG A 30 -3.98 -3.21 3.93
CA ARG A 30 -4.09 -3.41 2.49
C ARG A 30 -5.50 -2.95 2.11
N GLY A 31 -5.57 -1.92 1.27
CA GLY A 31 -6.85 -1.42 0.77
C GLY A 31 -7.71 -2.53 0.16
N PRO A 32 -9.02 -2.28 -0.03
CA PRO A 32 -9.94 -3.31 -0.50
C PRO A 32 -9.49 -3.88 -1.86
N SER A 33 -9.56 -5.20 -1.98
CA SER A 33 -9.25 -5.90 -3.23
C SER A 33 -10.22 -5.52 -4.34
N ARG A 34 -9.81 -5.74 -5.60
CA ARG A 34 -10.68 -5.49 -6.78
C ARG A 34 -12.03 -6.22 -6.66
N ALA A 35 -12.02 -7.45 -6.15
CA ALA A 35 -13.23 -8.25 -5.95
C ALA A 35 -14.16 -7.63 -4.89
N GLN A 36 -13.61 -7.12 -3.79
CA GLN A 36 -14.39 -6.42 -2.76
C GLN A 36 -14.99 -5.12 -3.29
N ILE A 37 -14.23 -4.34 -4.08
CA ILE A 37 -14.76 -3.12 -4.70
C ILE A 37 -15.88 -3.45 -5.69
N ALA A 38 -15.71 -4.49 -6.50
CA ALA A 38 -16.76 -4.93 -7.43
C ALA A 38 -18.01 -5.44 -6.70
N ALA A 39 -17.85 -6.13 -5.56
CA ALA A 39 -18.98 -6.56 -4.74
C ALA A 39 -19.74 -5.37 -4.13
N LEU A 40 -19.01 -4.35 -3.66
CA LEU A 40 -19.61 -3.12 -3.14
C LEU A 40 -20.43 -2.37 -4.22
N ILE A 41 -19.89 -2.24 -5.44
CA ILE A 41 -20.61 -1.58 -6.53
C ILE A 41 -21.93 -2.31 -6.86
N GLU A 42 -21.93 -3.65 -6.83
CA GLU A 42 -23.15 -4.43 -7.04
C GLU A 42 -24.12 -4.34 -5.87
N ALA A 43 -23.62 -4.29 -4.63
CA ALA A 43 -24.45 -4.16 -3.44
C ALA A 43 -25.17 -2.81 -3.37
N GLU A 44 -24.51 -1.73 -3.80
CA GLU A 44 -25.09 -0.38 -3.83
C GLU A 44 -26.14 -0.21 -4.94
N ALA A 45 -25.91 -0.81 -6.11
CA ALA A 45 -26.82 -0.69 -7.24
C ALA A 45 -26.93 -2.02 -8.02
N PRO A 46 -27.75 -2.97 -7.53
CA PRO A 46 -27.87 -4.30 -8.12
C PRO A 46 -28.29 -4.22 -9.58
N GLY A 47 -27.54 -4.88 -10.47
CA GLY A 47 -27.82 -4.92 -11.91
C GLY A 47 -27.66 -3.60 -12.67
N ALA A 48 -27.34 -2.48 -12.01
CA ALA A 48 -27.21 -1.18 -12.68
C ALA A 48 -25.96 -1.08 -13.56
N VAL A 49 -24.93 -1.85 -13.25
CA VAL A 49 -23.65 -1.86 -13.96
C VAL A 49 -23.32 -3.27 -14.45
N PRO A 50 -23.12 -3.51 -15.75
CA PRO A 50 -22.71 -4.81 -16.27
C PRO A 50 -21.42 -5.31 -15.60
N ALA A 51 -21.30 -6.61 -15.34
CA ALA A 51 -20.17 -7.21 -14.62
C ALA A 51 -18.80 -6.82 -15.19
N ALA A 52 -18.66 -6.77 -16.52
CA ALA A 52 -17.42 -6.35 -17.19
C ALA A 52 -17.09 -4.86 -16.98
N ALA A 53 -18.10 -3.99 -16.90
CA ALA A 53 -17.91 -2.58 -16.57
C ALA A 53 -17.54 -2.41 -15.09
N ARG A 54 -18.18 -3.17 -14.20
CA ARG A 54 -17.90 -3.17 -12.77
C ARG A 54 -16.47 -3.62 -12.45
N ALA A 55 -15.97 -4.65 -13.13
CA ALA A 55 -14.57 -5.09 -13.00
C ALA A 55 -13.58 -3.98 -13.40
N ARG A 56 -13.84 -3.26 -14.50
CA ARG A 56 -12.99 -2.13 -14.94
C ARG A 56 -13.02 -0.96 -13.95
N ILE A 57 -14.19 -0.64 -13.40
CA ILE A 57 -14.34 0.40 -12.38
C ILE A 57 -13.57 -0.01 -11.11
N ALA A 58 -13.73 -1.25 -10.66
CA ALA A 58 -13.04 -1.77 -9.48
C ALA A 58 -11.51 -1.77 -9.64
N GLU A 59 -11.00 -2.11 -10.83
CA GLU A 59 -9.56 -2.02 -11.12
C GLU A 59 -9.05 -0.58 -11.11
N ARG A 60 -9.82 0.36 -11.68
CA ARG A 60 -9.44 1.78 -11.67
C ARG A 60 -9.44 2.35 -10.25
N LEU A 61 -10.44 2.03 -9.44
CA LEU A 61 -10.54 2.44 -8.04
C LEU A 61 -9.42 1.84 -7.19
N ALA A 62 -9.11 0.55 -7.35
CA ALA A 62 -8.01 -0.10 -6.63
C ALA A 62 -6.65 0.61 -6.88
N ARG A 63 -6.40 1.06 -8.12
CA ARG A 63 -5.19 1.82 -8.45
C ARG A 63 -5.17 3.21 -7.80
N ILE A 64 -6.29 3.94 -7.83
CA ILE A 64 -6.39 5.27 -7.21
C ILE A 64 -6.18 5.17 -5.70
N LEU A 65 -6.80 4.18 -5.05
CA LEU A 65 -6.66 3.96 -3.62
C LEU A 65 -5.24 3.58 -3.23
N ALA A 66 -4.56 2.72 -4.00
CA ALA A 66 -3.16 2.39 -3.77
C ALA A 66 -2.24 3.61 -3.89
N GLN A 67 -2.49 4.52 -4.85
CA GLN A 67 -1.73 5.76 -5.01
C GLN A 67 -2.02 6.79 -3.91
N ALA A 68 -3.24 6.79 -3.36
CA ALA A 68 -3.60 7.67 -2.25
C ALA A 68 -2.94 7.23 -0.93
N THR A 69 -2.81 5.91 -0.72
CA THR A 69 -2.11 5.35 0.45
C THR A 69 -0.60 5.59 0.43
N ASP A 70 0.00 5.80 -0.75
CA ASP A 70 1.43 6.10 -0.90
C ASP A 70 1.79 7.58 -0.63
N ARG A 71 0.80 8.48 -0.64
CA ARG A 71 0.98 9.93 -0.37
C ARG A 71 0.74 10.37 1.07
N GLY A 72 0.25 9.48 1.94
CA GLY A 72 0.00 9.75 3.36
C GLY A 72 1.02 9.06 4.25
#